data_AF-A0A6C0ALC9-F1
#
_entry.id   AF-A0A6C0ALC9-F1
#
_cell.length_a   1.000
_cell.length_b   1.000
_cell.length_c   1.000
_cell.angle_alpha   90.00
_cell.angle_beta   90.00
_cell.angle_gamma   90.00
#
_symmetry.space_group_name_H-M   'P 1'
#
loop_
_entity.id
_entity.type
_entity.pdbx_description
1 polymer ?
#
loop_
_entity_poly.entity_id
_entity_poly.type
_entity_poly.pdbx_seq_one_letter_code
_entity_poly.pdbx_strand_id
1 'polypeptide(L)' 'MNSLIEEYKASLNDKEKVVLEIAEYKLETSFDIVESIGFKNWLKSKKKLSDNINNE' A
#
# COMPACT_ATOMS: atom_id res chain seq x y z
N MET A 1 12.20 0.54 3.75
CA MET A 1 11.01 1.41 3.57
C MET A 1 10.59 1.46 2.09
N ASN A 2 11.47 1.90 1.18
CA ASN A 2 11.14 2.00 -0.25
C ASN A 2 10.72 0.67 -0.90
N SER A 3 11.29 -0.47 -0.49
CA SER A 3 10.92 -1.78 -1.04
C SER A 3 9.46 -2.17 -0.81
N LEU A 4 8.87 -1.81 0.34
CA LEU A 4 7.48 -2.14 0.66
C LEU A 4 6.50 -1.23 -0.09
N ILE A 5 6.89 0.02 -0.33
CA ILE A 5 6.11 0.98 -1.09
C ILE A 5 6.00 0.51 -2.54
N GLU A 6 7.12 0.11 -3.16
CA GLU A 6 7.11 -0.41 -4.53
C GLU A 6 6.30 -1.70 -4.65
N GLU A 7 6.40 -2.60 -3.67
CA GLU A 7 5.61 -3.82 -3.66
C GLU A 7 4.11 -3.53 -3.49
N TYR A 8 3.75 -2.56 -2.64
CA TYR A 8 2.38 -2.10 -2.54
C TYR A 8 1.89 -1.54 -3.87
N LYS A 9 2.64 -0.63 -4.50
CA LYS A 9 2.32 -0.06 -5.82
C LYS A 9 2.15 -1.15 -6.89
N ALA A 10 2.97 -2.18 -6.86
CA ALA A 10 2.88 -3.33 -7.75
C ALA A 10 1.65 -4.21 -7.49
N SER A 11 1.16 -4.25 -6.25
CA SER A 11 -0.05 -5.01 -5.88
C SER A 11 -1.37 -4.34 -6.27
N LEU A 12 -1.34 -3.05 -6.63
CA LEU A 12 -2.52 -2.29 -6.99
C LEU A 12 -3.06 -2.71 -8.37
N ASN A 13 -4.38 -2.79 -8.47
CA ASN A 13 -5.06 -2.89 -9.76
C ASN A 13 -5.12 -1.53 -10.48
N ASP A 14 -5.57 -1.53 -11.73
CA ASP A 14 -5.55 -0.31 -12.57
C ASP A 14 -6.37 0.85 -11.99
N LYS A 15 -7.49 0.58 -11.33
CA LYS A 15 -8.29 1.63 -10.68
C LYS A 15 -7.58 2.19 -9.46
N GLU A 16 -6.95 1.32 -8.67
CA GLU A 16 -6.21 1.73 -7.48
C GLU A 16 -4.97 2.55 -7.84
N LYS A 17 -4.30 2.24 -8.95
CA LYS A 17 -3.20 3.06 -9.50
C LYS A 17 -3.67 4.46 -9.87
N VAL A 18 -4.81 4.58 -10.56
CA VAL A 18 -5.40 5.89 -10.90
C VAL A 18 -5.75 6.69 -9.63
N VAL A 19 -6.29 6.04 -8.61
CA VAL A 19 -6.59 6.70 -7.33
C VAL A 19 -5.31 7.19 -6.65
N LEU A 20 -4.24 6.40 -6.68
CA LEU A 20 -2.94 6.79 -6.14
C LEU A 20 -2.36 7.99 -6.89
N GLU A 21 -2.39 7.97 -8.23
CA GLU A 21 -1.93 9.10 -9.05
C GLU A 21 -2.73 10.38 -8.76
N ILE A 22 -4.05 10.27 -8.59
CA ILE A 22 -4.88 11.42 -8.21
C ILE A 22 -4.50 11.93 -6.81
N ALA A 23 -4.25 11.05 -5.85
CA ALA A 23 -3.85 11.43 -4.51
C ALA A 23 -2.49 12.15 -4.51
N GLU A 24 -1.49 11.58 -5.19
CA GLU A 24 -0.16 12.18 -5.38
C GLU A 24 -0.28 13.56 -6.07
N TYR A 25 -1.11 13.68 -7.10
CA TYR A 25 -1.32 14.95 -7.81
C TYR A 25 -2.08 16.00 -6.99
N LYS A 26 -3.12 15.60 -6.24
CA LYS A 26 -3.99 16.55 -5.51
C LYS A 26 -3.41 17.02 -4.18
N LEU A 27 -2.63 16.17 -3.53
CA LEU A 27 -2.07 16.43 -2.22
C LEU A 27 -0.58 16.79 -2.29
N GLU A 28 0.08 16.56 -3.44
CA GLU A 28 1.47 16.89 -3.70
C GLU A 28 2.38 16.49 -2.52
N THR A 29 3.07 17.46 -1.91
CA THR A 29 3.97 17.26 -0.78
C THR A 29 3.27 16.93 0.53
N SER A 30 1.95 17.10 0.61
CA SER A 30 1.14 16.70 1.76
C SER A 30 0.72 15.22 1.71
N PHE A 31 0.94 14.55 0.57
CA PHE A 31 0.69 13.11 0.48
C PHE A 31 1.86 12.31 1.05
N ASP A 32 1.58 11.44 2.01
CA ASP A 32 2.49 10.40 2.43
C ASP A 32 1.81 9.03 2.27
N ILE A 33 2.34 8.23 1.35
CA ILE A 33 1.84 6.88 1.07
C ILE A 33 1.95 5.96 2.29
N VAL A 34 2.95 6.15 3.15
CA VAL A 34 3.14 5.35 4.38
C VAL A 34 2.02 5.62 5.36
N GLU A 35 1.52 6.86 5.38
CA GLU A 35 0.42 7.26 6.25
C GLU A 35 -0.97 6.93 5.67
N SER A 36 -1.03 6.58 4.39
CA SER A 36 -2.28 6.24 3.71
C SER A 36 -2.97 5.00 4.31
N ILE A 37 -4.31 5.05 4.37
CA ILE A 37 -5.13 3.95 4.88
C ILE A 37 -4.92 2.69 4.03
N GLY A 38 -4.79 2.84 2.71
CA GLY A 38 -4.56 1.74 1.77
C GLY A 38 -3.27 0.98 2.10
N PHE A 39 -2.15 1.68 2.24
CA PHE A 39 -0.86 1.06 2.57
C PHE A 39 -0.86 0.40 3.97
N LYS A 40 -1.40 1.09 4.98
CA LYS A 40 -1.53 0.54 6.34
C LYS A 40 -2.37 -0.74 6.38
N ASN A 41 -3.47 -0.79 5.64
CA ASN A 41 -4.31 -1.98 5.56
C ASN A 41 -3.62 -3.12 4.79
N TRP A 42 -2.93 -2.80 3.69
CA TRP A 42 -2.14 -3.78 2.95
C TRP A 42 -1.05 -4.41 3.82
N LEU A 43 -0.32 -3.62 4.60
CA LEU A 43 0.69 -4.13 5.55
C LEU A 43 0.07 -5.07 6.59
N LYS A 44 -1.11 -4.73 7.13
CA LYS A 44 -1.84 -5.60 8.06
C LYS A 44 -2.24 -6.92 7.41
N SER A 45 -2.74 -6.88 6.18
CA SER A 45 -3.11 -8.08 5.41
C SER A 45 -1.90 -8.97 5.14
N LYS A 46 -0.74 -8.38 4.81
CA LYS A 46 0.52 -9.11 4.65
C LYS A 46 0.97 -9.80 5.94
N LYS A 47 0.89 -9.11 7.08
CA LYS A 47 1.21 -9.69 8.39
C LYS A 47 0.27 -10.85 8.73
N LYS A 48 -1.03 -10.68 8.48
CA LYS A 48 -2.02 -11.75 8.70
C LYS A 48 -1.74 -12.98 7.82
N LEU A 49 -1.25 -12.78 6.59
CA LEU A 49 -0.83 -13.87 5.71
C LEU A 49 0.41 -14.59 6.25
N SER A 50 1.42 -13.88 6.76
CA SER A 50 2.61 -14.52 7.36
C SER A 50 2.29 -15.29 8.64
N ASP A 51 1.34 -14.83 9.44
CA ASP A 51 0.96 -15.48 10.71
C ASP A 51 0.16 -16.78 10.48
N ASN A 52 -0.51 -16.91 9.32
CA ASN A 52 -1.27 -18.12 8.97
C ASN A 52 -0.40 -19.24 8.36
N ILE A 53 0.76 -18.92 7.77
CA ILE A 53 1.66 -19.91 7.15
C ILE A 53 2.47 -20.69 8.21
N ASN A 54 2.59 -20.15 9.43
CA ASN A 54 3.37 -20.76 10.52
C ASN A 54 2.54 -21.65 11.46
N ASN A 55 1.29 -21.98 11.11
CA ASN A 55 0.37 -22.79 11.90
C ASN A 55 -0.19 -24.00 11.11
N GLU A 56 0.62 -24.60 10.23
CA GLU A 56 0.37 -25.94 9.64
C GLU A 56 1.51 -26.90 9.96
#